data_AF-A0A9P5Q8C3-F1
#
_entry.id   AF-A0A9P5Q8C3-F1
#
_cell.length_a   1.000
_cell.length_b   1.000
_cell.length_c   1.000
_cell.angle_alpha   90.00
_cell.angle_beta   90.00
_cell.angle_gamma   90.00
#
_symmetry.space_group_name_H-M   'P 1'
#
loop_
_entity.id
_entity.type
_entity.pdbx_description
1 polymer ?
#
loop_
_entity_poly.entity_id
_entity_poly.type
_entity_poly.pdbx_seq_one_letter_code
_entity_poly.pdbx_strand_id
1 'polypeptide(L)'
;MLGNSVQPAATPSTLSVDSFSSGYATVSSASTFRGIGSLSGKAIFNVGKLTLKAIEQVIISRRLSAIAAHFPHHTGAQLPGLTEMYMDLLELSRPGLYPESIRIRALQMLVAQIASRCSTKLLEVLSNWPLVELQLLLCDIISRMDPIRQGYLQDPVVLEYQKYLSRWEAHSLIPFLDFLSALTSLHSQIFPDILKAGVQDLLLHLYVSDFRDPMAARHKTSLIGKSSLAAACNSFLLEVCSDPSAREEFEHHPIHGLWPPRPMLLFGQNEVDRCSQRRQMWQSLGLKEIQWRISSAFDMLMDWEGSFTGPFLFDLLIDLLEFSGSAGLPDAISFRALRSLHCLSVRARSAKDQVGEWIRGLRMYFDQTPLDYAQDVFSRIIQQMLRLSPSRRFILQVLLPRSTVACHLRENLNGVMHLIHRFSLNAKENEALYQVLIQADIAGLLSSASAAIELPDGSTLQDWPSYELLLEKQPSVPASEELNDITETSGDPSTMRILTLNFVSNPAMCRDEVLSTAWELFFQPNSTVRVVLPSFRDHENTVPEQSDRDYVYWWIN
;
A
#
# COMPACT_ATOMS: atom_id res chain seq x y z
N MET A 1 2.25 32.05 -41.79
CA MET A 1 1.06 32.50 -41.05
C MET A 1 0.38 31.28 -40.47
N LEU A 2 0.53 31.08 -39.16
CA LEU A 2 -0.41 30.48 -38.20
C LEU A 2 0.39 30.37 -36.90
N GLY A 3 -0.05 31.13 -35.90
CA GLY A 3 0.73 31.49 -34.72
C GLY A 3 0.69 30.46 -33.61
N ASN A 4 1.84 30.29 -32.96
CA ASN A 4 1.99 29.59 -31.71
C ASN A 4 1.39 30.42 -30.57
N SER A 5 0.31 29.91 -29.97
CA SER A 5 -0.25 30.42 -28.71
C SER A 5 0.33 29.61 -27.56
N VAL A 6 1.31 30.18 -26.89
CA VAL A 6 1.86 29.68 -25.62
C VAL A 6 0.84 29.98 -24.52
N GLN A 7 0.23 28.94 -23.93
CA GLN A 7 -0.54 29.06 -22.69
C GLN A 7 0.41 29.08 -21.48
N PRO A 8 0.22 29.99 -20.51
CA PRO A 8 1.00 29.99 -19.29
C PRO A 8 0.50 28.91 -18.32
N ALA A 9 1.46 28.26 -17.66
CA ALA A 9 1.24 27.28 -16.60
C ALA A 9 0.44 27.87 -15.44
N ALA A 10 -0.67 27.23 -15.10
CA ALA A 10 -1.45 27.53 -13.91
C ALA A 10 -0.70 27.03 -12.66
N THR A 11 -0.33 27.97 -11.80
CA THR A 11 0.15 27.70 -10.43
C THR A 11 -0.94 27.01 -9.61
N PRO A 12 -0.63 25.97 -8.82
CA PRO A 12 -1.59 25.36 -7.92
C PRO A 12 -1.91 26.33 -6.77
N SER A 13 -3.17 26.75 -6.69
CA SER A 13 -3.72 27.51 -5.58
C SER A 13 -3.72 26.64 -4.33
N THR A 14 -2.75 26.85 -3.46
CA THR A 14 -2.76 26.37 -2.07
C THR A 14 -4.02 26.91 -1.38
N LEU A 15 -5.00 26.04 -1.16
CA LEU A 15 -6.15 26.30 -0.30
C LEU A 15 -5.65 26.38 1.15
N SER A 16 -5.30 27.58 1.59
CA SER A 16 -5.22 27.91 3.01
C SER A 16 -6.63 27.83 3.57
N VAL A 17 -6.88 26.81 4.40
CA VAL A 17 -8.08 26.71 5.23
C VAL A 17 -7.99 27.83 6.26
N ASP A 18 -8.48 29.00 5.87
CA ASP A 18 -8.68 30.11 6.78
C ASP A 18 -9.68 29.69 7.85
N SER A 19 -9.22 29.79 9.09
CA SER A 19 -10.03 29.62 10.29
C SER A 19 -11.26 30.53 10.20
N PHE A 20 -12.44 29.93 10.04
CA PHE A 20 -13.73 30.59 10.18
C PHE A 20 -13.97 30.98 11.65
N SER A 21 -13.24 32.00 12.11
CA SER A 21 -13.74 32.91 13.13
C SER A 21 -14.43 34.05 12.39
N SER A 22 -15.69 33.85 12.01
CA SER A 22 -16.57 34.93 11.56
C SER A 22 -16.98 35.80 12.76
N GLY A 23 -15.98 36.46 13.34
CA GLY A 23 -16.22 37.71 14.03
C GLY A 23 -16.68 38.70 12.97
N TYR A 24 -17.99 38.88 12.83
CA TYR A 24 -18.57 40.07 12.20
C TYR A 24 -18.13 41.29 13.01
N ALA A 25 -16.89 41.71 12.83
CA ALA A 25 -16.40 43.02 13.23
C ALA A 25 -17.03 43.99 12.23
N THR A 26 -18.25 44.42 12.53
CA THR A 26 -18.81 45.62 11.93
C THR A 26 -17.80 46.72 12.22
N VAL A 27 -17.05 47.15 11.19
CA VAL A 27 -16.21 48.35 11.24
C VAL A 27 -17.16 49.53 11.29
N SER A 28 -17.73 49.74 12.47
CA SER A 28 -18.43 50.96 12.82
C SER A 28 -17.38 52.05 12.87
N SER A 29 -17.29 52.81 11.78
CA SER A 29 -16.66 54.12 11.75
C SER A 29 -17.52 55.06 12.59
N ALA A 30 -17.46 54.90 13.91
CA ALA A 30 -18.03 55.82 14.86
C ALA A 30 -16.92 56.25 15.79
N SER A 31 -16.46 57.48 15.59
CA SER A 31 -15.67 58.24 16.54
C SER A 31 -16.50 58.50 17.80
N THR A 32 -16.78 57.46 18.58
CA THR A 32 -17.48 57.58 19.86
C THR A 32 -16.44 57.99 20.90
N PHE A 33 -16.61 59.21 21.42
CA PHE A 33 -15.87 59.76 22.54
C PHE A 33 -15.63 58.69 23.62
N ARG A 34 -14.36 58.48 24.01
CA ARG A 34 -13.96 57.62 25.14
C ARG A 34 -14.36 58.27 26.46
N GLY A 35 -15.64 58.22 26.81
CA GLY A 35 -16.09 58.51 28.18
C GLY A 35 -15.75 57.34 29.10
N ILE A 36 -15.37 57.63 30.35
CA ILE A 36 -15.09 56.63 31.42
C ILE A 36 -16.25 55.62 31.58
N GLY A 37 -17.49 56.00 31.27
CA GLY A 37 -18.66 55.12 31.26
C GLY A 37 -18.73 54.07 30.15
N SER A 38 -17.95 54.19 29.07
CA SER A 38 -17.97 53.22 27.96
C SER A 38 -17.30 51.88 28.33
N LEU A 39 -16.32 51.92 29.24
CA LEU A 39 -15.59 50.74 29.71
C LEU A 39 -16.45 49.90 30.67
N SER A 40 -17.16 50.56 31.59
CA SER A 40 -18.10 49.88 32.50
C SER A 40 -19.31 49.31 31.75
N GLY A 41 -19.85 50.02 30.76
CA GLY A 41 -20.94 49.51 29.91
C GLY A 41 -20.52 48.25 29.13
N LYS A 42 -19.32 48.24 28.53
CA LYS A 42 -18.77 47.06 27.86
C LYS A 42 -18.53 45.89 28.81
N ALA A 43 -18.03 46.16 30.02
CA ALA A 43 -17.82 45.13 31.03
C ALA A 43 -19.15 44.48 31.46
N ILE A 44 -20.18 45.28 31.76
CA ILE A 44 -21.51 44.78 32.15
C ILE A 44 -22.14 43.97 31.01
N PHE A 45 -22.06 44.45 29.77
CA PHE A 45 -22.57 43.73 28.61
C PHE A 45 -21.87 42.37 28.42
N ASN A 46 -20.55 42.32 28.57
CA ASN A 46 -19.78 41.08 28.46
C ASN A 46 -20.11 40.10 29.59
N VAL A 47 -20.30 40.58 30.83
CA VAL A 47 -20.74 39.75 31.96
C VAL A 47 -22.15 39.19 31.73
N GLY A 48 -23.07 40.01 31.21
CA GLY A 48 -24.41 39.57 30.82
C GLY A 48 -24.37 38.46 29.76
N LYS A 49 -23.57 38.65 28.70
CA LYS A 49 -23.36 37.66 27.64
C LYS A 49 -22.77 36.35 28.17
N LEU A 50 -21.81 36.42 29.10
CA LEU A 50 -21.21 35.24 29.72
C LEU A 50 -22.22 34.50 30.62
N THR A 51 -23.02 35.25 31.39
CA THR A 51 -24.04 34.69 32.27
C THR A 51 -25.12 33.97 31.48
N LEU A 52 -25.60 34.55 30.37
CA LEU A 52 -26.56 33.90 29.47
C LEU A 52 -26.01 32.59 28.90
N LYS A 53 -24.78 32.61 28.39
CA LYS A 53 -24.10 31.39 27.88
C LYS A 53 -23.95 30.30 28.96
N ALA A 54 -23.63 30.70 30.19
CA ALA A 54 -23.49 29.75 31.30
C ALA A 54 -24.83 29.09 31.66
N ILE A 55 -25.93 29.87 31.69
CA ILE A 55 -27.27 29.35 31.96
C ILE A 55 -27.72 28.38 30.84
N GLU A 56 -27.53 28.77 29.57
CA GLU A 56 -27.83 27.91 28.41
C GLU A 56 -27.05 26.59 28.50
N GLN A 57 -25.76 26.65 28.82
CA GLN A 57 -24.92 25.46 28.97
C GLN A 57 -25.42 24.52 30.07
N VAL A 58 -25.89 25.05 31.20
CA VAL A 58 -26.45 24.24 32.30
C VAL A 58 -27.77 23.58 31.87
N ILE A 59 -28.65 24.31 31.18
CA ILE A 59 -29.92 23.78 30.68
C ILE A 59 -29.67 22.64 29.68
N ILE A 60 -28.77 22.86 28.70
CA ILE A 60 -28.39 21.85 27.71
C ILE A 60 -27.76 20.63 28.39
N SER A 61 -26.86 20.84 29.34
CA SER A 61 -26.19 19.74 30.07
C SER A 61 -27.18 18.90 30.87
N ARG A 62 -28.18 19.54 31.49
CA ARG A 62 -29.27 18.84 32.17
C ARG A 62 -30.13 18.04 31.19
N ARG A 63 -30.47 18.62 30.04
CA ARG A 63 -31.22 17.95 28.98
C ARG A 63 -30.46 16.74 28.43
N LEU A 64 -29.19 16.87 28.08
CA LEU A 64 -28.33 15.76 27.65
C LEU A 64 -28.21 14.67 28.72
N SER A 65 -28.18 15.03 30.00
CA SER A 65 -28.14 14.03 31.07
C SER A 65 -29.44 13.26 31.21
N ALA A 66 -30.59 13.91 30.98
CA ALA A 66 -31.88 13.24 30.92
C ALA A 66 -31.98 12.32 29.70
N ILE A 67 -31.53 12.78 28.53
CA ILE A 67 -31.47 11.96 27.30
C ILE A 67 -30.56 10.75 27.52
N ALA A 68 -29.35 10.96 28.06
CA ALA A 68 -28.37 9.89 28.28
C ALA A 68 -28.89 8.73 29.16
N ALA A 69 -29.86 8.98 30.05
CA ALA A 69 -30.48 7.92 30.86
C ALA A 69 -31.29 6.91 30.03
N HIS A 70 -31.62 7.24 28.77
CA HIS A 70 -32.39 6.41 27.85
C HIS A 70 -31.54 5.77 26.74
N PHE A 71 -30.25 6.09 26.65
CA PHE A 71 -29.37 5.65 25.56
C PHE A 71 -28.27 4.68 26.03
N PRO A 72 -27.91 3.67 25.21
CA PRO A 72 -28.64 3.25 24.02
C PRO A 72 -29.94 2.53 24.39
N HIS A 73 -30.95 2.66 23.53
CA HIS A 73 -32.21 1.93 23.66
C HIS A 73 -32.29 0.77 22.67
N HIS A 74 -33.27 -0.11 22.82
CA HIS A 74 -33.54 -1.20 21.88
C HIS A 74 -34.51 -0.77 20.76
N THR A 75 -34.43 -1.39 19.60
CA THR A 75 -35.28 -1.11 18.42
C THR A 75 -36.79 -1.14 18.71
N GLY A 76 -37.23 -1.95 19.68
CA GLY A 76 -38.64 -2.06 20.08
C GLY A 76 -39.06 -1.17 21.25
N ALA A 77 -38.18 -0.32 21.77
CA ALA A 77 -38.48 0.52 22.93
C ALA A 77 -39.46 1.64 22.55
N GLN A 78 -40.68 1.59 23.07
CA GLN A 78 -41.66 2.67 22.93
C GLN A 78 -41.41 3.75 23.99
N LEU A 79 -40.31 4.49 23.84
CA LEU A 79 -39.98 5.60 24.73
C LEU A 79 -40.74 6.87 24.28
N PRO A 80 -41.59 7.47 25.13
CA PRO A 80 -42.27 8.71 24.78
C PRO A 80 -41.24 9.83 24.61
N GLY A 81 -41.37 10.61 23.54
CA GLY A 81 -40.46 11.72 23.25
C GLY A 81 -39.15 11.32 22.55
N LEU A 82 -39.02 10.07 22.09
CA LEU A 82 -37.75 9.58 21.54
C LEU A 82 -37.32 10.30 20.26
N THR A 83 -38.25 10.65 19.38
CA THR A 83 -37.97 11.44 18.18
C THR A 83 -37.34 12.78 18.55
N GLU A 84 -37.90 13.45 19.56
CA GLU A 84 -37.44 14.72 20.08
C GLU A 84 -36.06 14.60 20.72
N MET A 85 -35.77 13.49 21.40
CA MET A 85 -34.42 13.21 21.92
C MET A 85 -33.41 13.11 20.78
N TYR A 86 -33.72 12.42 19.67
CA TYR A 86 -32.83 12.37 18.52
C TYR A 86 -32.64 13.73 17.85
N MET A 87 -33.72 14.51 17.68
CA MET A 87 -33.63 15.86 17.14
C MET A 87 -32.73 16.74 18.02
N ASP A 88 -32.86 16.66 19.34
CA ASP A 88 -31.97 17.34 20.28
C ASP A 88 -30.51 16.87 20.12
N LEU A 89 -30.26 15.56 19.99
CA LEU A 89 -28.91 15.03 19.80
C LEU A 89 -28.28 15.48 18.47
N LEU A 90 -29.04 15.47 17.38
CA LEU A 90 -28.59 15.92 16.06
C LEU A 90 -28.28 17.42 16.08
N GLU A 91 -29.16 18.23 16.67
CA GLU A 91 -28.93 19.66 16.85
C GLU A 91 -27.65 19.90 17.65
N LEU A 92 -27.52 19.27 18.82
CA LEU A 92 -26.38 19.42 19.71
C LEU A 92 -25.07 18.85 19.13
N SER A 93 -25.15 18.03 18.09
CA SER A 93 -23.99 17.49 17.37
C SER A 93 -23.41 18.44 16.31
N ARG A 94 -24.11 19.54 15.97
CA ARG A 94 -23.69 20.46 14.90
C ARG A 94 -22.33 21.11 15.19
N PRO A 95 -21.36 21.06 14.25
CA PRO A 95 -20.04 21.66 14.44
C PRO A 95 -20.11 23.19 14.57
N GLY A 96 -19.38 23.76 15.52
CA GLY A 96 -19.23 25.21 15.70
C GLY A 96 -20.40 25.94 16.40
N LEU A 97 -21.55 25.30 16.58
CA LEU A 97 -22.71 25.89 17.26
C LEU A 97 -22.68 25.67 18.78
N TYR A 98 -22.21 24.50 19.23
CA TYR A 98 -22.17 24.12 20.63
C TYR A 98 -20.74 23.90 21.14
N PRO A 99 -20.48 24.07 22.45
CA PRO A 99 -19.21 23.69 23.06
C PRO A 99 -18.82 22.25 22.74
N GLU A 100 -17.53 22.01 22.51
CA GLU A 100 -17.00 20.70 22.09
C GLU A 100 -17.43 19.55 23.01
N SER A 101 -17.47 19.79 24.33
CA SER A 101 -17.89 18.79 25.30
C SER A 101 -19.36 18.36 25.15
N ILE A 102 -20.24 19.28 24.75
CA ILE A 102 -21.66 19.01 24.50
C ILE A 102 -21.79 18.20 23.21
N ARG A 103 -21.07 18.64 22.16
CA ARG A 103 -21.04 17.97 20.85
C ARG A 103 -20.54 16.53 20.95
N ILE A 104 -19.39 16.33 21.58
CA ILE A 104 -18.81 15.00 21.81
C ILE A 104 -19.81 14.11 22.56
N ARG A 105 -20.46 14.63 23.61
CA ARG A 105 -21.43 13.84 24.38
C ARG A 105 -22.68 13.48 23.57
N ALA A 106 -23.15 14.37 22.69
CA ALA A 106 -24.25 14.06 21.77
C ALA A 106 -23.84 12.97 20.76
N LEU A 107 -22.67 13.13 20.13
CA LEU A 107 -22.12 12.14 19.20
C LEU A 107 -21.91 10.77 19.85
N GLN A 108 -21.38 10.74 21.08
CA GLN A 108 -21.23 9.53 21.88
C GLN A 108 -22.53 8.72 21.98
N MET A 109 -23.65 9.38 22.24
CA MET A 109 -24.97 8.72 22.28
C MET A 109 -25.43 8.23 20.92
N LEU A 110 -25.19 9.01 19.85
CA LEU A 110 -25.52 8.61 18.48
C LEU A 110 -24.72 7.38 18.04
N VAL A 111 -23.40 7.39 18.24
CA VAL A 111 -22.54 6.26 17.85
C VAL A 111 -22.74 5.04 18.73
N ALA A 112 -23.08 5.21 20.02
CA ALA A 112 -23.50 4.10 20.89
C ALA A 112 -24.71 3.35 20.29
N GLN A 113 -25.67 4.10 19.76
CA GLN A 113 -26.86 3.55 19.13
C GLN A 113 -26.56 2.82 17.81
N ILE A 114 -25.62 3.33 17.03
CA ILE A 114 -25.13 2.70 15.81
C ILE A 114 -24.38 1.40 16.14
N ALA A 115 -23.47 1.44 17.12
CA ALA A 115 -22.72 0.27 17.60
C ALA A 115 -23.64 -0.87 18.05
N SER A 116 -24.75 -0.53 18.71
CA SER A 116 -25.74 -1.50 19.18
C SER A 116 -26.71 -1.97 18.10
N ARG A 117 -26.51 -1.60 16.81
CA ARG A 117 -27.37 -1.93 15.66
C ARG A 117 -28.85 -1.56 15.84
N CYS A 118 -29.15 -0.59 16.70
CA CYS A 118 -30.52 -0.21 17.04
C CYS A 118 -30.84 1.19 16.45
N SER A 119 -30.48 1.40 15.18
CA SER A 119 -30.48 2.72 14.51
C SER A 119 -31.79 3.05 13.78
N THR A 120 -32.82 2.21 13.81
CA THR A 120 -34.05 2.41 13.01
C THR A 120 -34.73 3.75 13.26
N LYS A 121 -34.88 4.15 14.54
CA LYS A 121 -35.49 5.44 14.87
C LYS A 121 -34.60 6.62 14.52
N LEU A 122 -33.28 6.47 14.68
CA LEU A 122 -32.31 7.47 14.23
C LEU A 122 -32.42 7.69 12.72
N LEU A 123 -32.49 6.61 11.95
CA LEU A 123 -32.65 6.63 10.49
C LEU A 123 -33.96 7.32 10.06
N GLU A 124 -35.07 7.10 10.77
CA GLU A 124 -36.34 7.80 10.54
C GLU A 124 -36.24 9.31 10.81
N VAL A 125 -35.43 9.73 11.79
CA VAL A 125 -35.23 11.15 12.08
C VAL A 125 -34.29 11.78 11.04
N LEU A 126 -33.23 11.07 10.67
CA LEU A 126 -32.28 11.51 9.65
C LEU A 126 -32.94 11.66 8.28
N SER A 127 -33.99 10.91 7.98
CA SER A 127 -34.70 11.04 6.70
C SER A 127 -35.42 12.39 6.51
N ASN A 128 -35.66 13.10 7.61
CA ASN A 128 -36.25 14.43 7.62
C ASN A 128 -35.21 15.53 7.91
N TRP A 129 -33.94 15.15 8.11
CA TRP A 129 -32.87 16.08 8.47
C TRP A 129 -32.32 16.79 7.21
N PRO A 130 -31.94 18.09 7.30
CA PRO A 130 -31.38 18.79 6.15
C PRO A 130 -30.11 18.11 5.63
N LEU A 131 -30.06 17.90 4.31
CA LEU A 131 -28.99 17.16 3.64
C LEU A 131 -27.57 17.65 3.99
N VAL A 132 -27.36 18.97 3.98
CA VAL A 132 -26.06 19.58 4.32
C VAL A 132 -25.64 19.22 5.74
N GLU A 133 -26.59 19.23 6.69
CA GLU A 133 -26.31 18.89 8.09
C GLU A 133 -26.04 17.39 8.26
N LEU A 134 -26.72 16.54 7.49
CA LEU A 134 -26.44 15.11 7.43
C LEU A 134 -25.02 14.86 6.91
N GLN A 135 -24.60 15.53 5.84
CA GLN A 135 -23.24 15.42 5.29
C GLN A 135 -22.20 15.83 6.33
N LEU A 136 -22.40 16.96 7.02
CA LEU A 136 -21.49 17.42 8.08
C LEU A 136 -21.41 16.43 9.23
N LEU A 137 -22.54 15.88 9.67
CA LEU A 137 -22.58 14.85 10.71
C LEU A 137 -21.82 13.60 10.28
N LEU A 138 -22.05 13.11 9.05
CA LEU A 138 -21.38 11.93 8.52
C LEU A 138 -19.88 12.15 8.36
N CYS A 139 -19.44 13.29 7.82
CA CYS A 139 -18.03 13.67 7.74
C CYS A 139 -17.37 13.60 9.12
N ASP A 140 -18.05 14.14 10.14
CA ASP A 140 -17.54 14.20 11.51
C ASP A 140 -17.48 12.80 12.15
N ILE A 141 -18.46 11.92 11.90
CA ILE A 141 -18.40 10.53 12.41
C ILE A 141 -17.37 9.69 11.64
N ILE A 142 -17.36 9.76 10.31
CA ILE A 142 -16.45 8.98 9.45
C ILE A 142 -15.00 9.32 9.75
N SER A 143 -14.66 10.62 9.84
CA SER A 143 -13.30 11.05 10.18
C SER A 143 -12.85 10.53 11.56
N ARG A 144 -13.78 10.23 12.47
CA ARG A 144 -13.46 9.60 13.76
C ARG A 144 -13.29 8.09 13.68
N MET A 145 -14.04 7.42 12.81
CA MET A 145 -14.00 5.97 12.60
C MET A 145 -12.92 5.51 11.61
N ASP A 146 -12.24 6.45 10.95
CA ASP A 146 -11.21 6.19 9.96
C ASP A 146 -10.01 5.39 10.53
N PRO A 147 -9.71 4.18 9.99
CA PRO A 147 -8.62 3.34 10.49
C PRO A 147 -7.22 3.96 10.33
N ILE A 148 -7.01 4.90 9.39
CA ILE A 148 -5.69 5.52 9.18
C ILE A 148 -5.49 6.78 10.03
N ARG A 149 -6.49 7.21 10.80
CA ARG A 149 -6.38 8.37 11.70
C ARG A 149 -5.44 8.06 12.86
N GLN A 150 -4.51 8.95 13.14
CA GLN A 150 -3.64 8.82 14.31
C GLN A 150 -4.43 9.14 15.58
N GLY A 151 -4.22 8.33 16.62
CA GLY A 151 -4.83 8.55 17.93
C GLY A 151 -6.33 8.28 18.03
N TYR A 152 -6.92 7.58 17.06
CA TYR A 152 -8.36 7.29 17.04
C TYR A 152 -8.81 6.49 18.27
N LEU A 153 -7.93 5.65 18.85
CA LEU A 153 -8.23 4.88 20.08
C LEU A 153 -8.40 5.75 21.32
N GLN A 154 -7.93 7.00 21.31
CA GLN A 154 -8.16 7.94 22.40
C GLN A 154 -9.38 8.85 22.16
N ASP A 155 -10.04 8.73 21.01
CA ASP A 155 -11.20 9.55 20.71
C ASP A 155 -12.39 9.14 21.61
N PRO A 156 -12.97 10.06 22.39
CA PRO A 156 -14.05 9.75 23.32
C PRO A 156 -15.31 9.21 22.62
N VAL A 157 -15.54 9.57 21.36
CA VAL A 157 -16.66 9.07 20.55
C VAL A 157 -16.41 7.61 20.17
N VAL A 158 -15.21 7.28 19.71
CA VAL A 158 -14.81 5.90 19.36
C VAL A 158 -14.82 5.01 20.60
N LEU A 159 -14.31 5.50 21.73
CA LEU A 159 -14.35 4.77 23.01
C LEU A 159 -15.78 4.46 23.45
N GLU A 160 -16.72 5.39 23.21
CA GLU A 160 -18.12 5.12 23.52
C GLU A 160 -18.73 4.08 22.57
N TYR A 161 -18.48 4.21 21.26
CA TYR A 161 -18.88 3.23 20.26
C TYR A 161 -18.43 1.81 20.65
N GLN A 162 -17.16 1.66 21.05
CA GLN A 162 -16.60 0.37 21.47
C GLN A 162 -17.33 -0.28 22.65
N LYS A 163 -17.80 0.51 23.63
CA LYS A 163 -18.51 -0.02 24.81
C LYS A 163 -19.79 -0.76 24.44
N TYR A 164 -20.42 -0.36 23.33
CA TYR A 164 -21.72 -0.87 22.89
C TYR A 164 -21.64 -1.83 21.72
N LEU A 165 -20.44 -2.14 21.23
CA LEU A 165 -20.23 -3.22 20.27
C LEU A 165 -20.64 -4.56 20.87
N SER A 166 -21.36 -5.36 20.09
CA SER A 166 -21.62 -6.74 20.47
C SER A 166 -20.30 -7.52 20.50
N ARG A 167 -20.10 -8.35 21.53
CA ARG A 167 -18.95 -9.28 21.60
C ARG A 167 -18.90 -10.30 20.46
N TRP A 168 -19.99 -10.41 19.70
CA TRP A 168 -20.14 -11.32 18.57
C TRP A 168 -19.89 -10.64 17.23
N GLU A 169 -19.60 -9.33 17.22
CA GLU A 169 -19.20 -8.67 15.98
C GLU A 169 -17.87 -9.26 15.50
N ALA A 170 -17.86 -9.71 14.24
CA ALA A 170 -16.64 -10.20 13.62
C ALA A 170 -15.60 -9.08 13.43
N HIS A 171 -16.07 -7.83 13.30
CA HIS A 171 -15.24 -6.64 13.10
C HIS A 171 -15.97 -5.39 13.60
N SER A 172 -15.24 -4.48 14.27
CA SER A 172 -15.85 -3.33 14.97
C SER A 172 -16.60 -2.35 14.05
N LEU A 173 -16.16 -2.19 12.79
CA LEU A 173 -16.79 -1.28 11.82
C LEU A 173 -18.02 -1.84 11.09
N ILE A 174 -18.40 -3.11 11.26
CA ILE A 174 -19.57 -3.67 10.56
C ILE A 174 -20.88 -2.95 10.95
N PRO A 175 -21.21 -2.73 12.23
CA PRO A 175 -22.43 -1.99 12.59
C PRO A 175 -22.49 -0.58 11.98
N PHE A 176 -21.34 0.07 11.82
CA PHE A 176 -21.25 1.37 11.17
C PHE A 176 -21.50 1.29 9.66
N LEU A 177 -20.93 0.29 8.96
CA LEU A 177 -21.23 0.07 7.54
C LEU A 177 -22.70 -0.32 7.30
N ASP A 178 -23.29 -1.13 8.18
CA ASP A 178 -24.70 -1.50 8.10
C ASP A 178 -25.62 -0.28 8.29
N PHE A 179 -25.22 0.64 9.19
CA PHE A 179 -25.90 1.93 9.32
C PHE A 179 -25.76 2.79 8.06
N LEU A 180 -24.58 2.86 7.44
CA LEU A 180 -24.39 3.59 6.18
C LEU A 180 -25.22 2.97 5.05
N SER A 181 -25.22 1.64 4.89
CA SER A 181 -26.07 0.93 3.93
C SER A 181 -27.54 1.30 4.15
N ALA A 182 -28.07 1.13 5.37
CA ALA A 182 -29.45 1.44 5.68
C ALA A 182 -29.82 2.92 5.45
N LEU A 183 -28.91 3.85 5.78
CA LEU A 183 -29.10 5.27 5.50
C LEU A 183 -29.18 5.54 4.01
N THR A 184 -28.31 4.90 3.23
CA THR A 184 -28.27 5.05 1.79
C THR A 184 -29.50 4.43 1.10
N SER A 185 -30.04 3.32 1.63
CA SER A 185 -31.29 2.73 1.14
C SER A 185 -32.53 3.62 1.37
N LEU A 186 -32.50 4.53 2.35
CA LEU A 186 -33.64 5.42 2.61
C LEU A 186 -33.82 6.51 1.55
N HIS A 187 -32.73 6.97 0.94
CA HIS A 187 -32.75 8.11 0.03
C HIS A 187 -31.83 7.91 -1.17
N SER A 188 -32.38 7.36 -2.24
CA SER A 188 -31.58 7.17 -3.46
C SER A 188 -31.05 8.48 -4.04
N GLN A 189 -31.78 9.58 -3.88
CA GLN A 189 -31.34 10.88 -4.36
C GLN A 189 -30.17 11.48 -3.57
N ILE A 190 -29.92 10.98 -2.35
CA ILE A 190 -28.91 11.51 -1.43
C ILE A 190 -27.60 10.70 -1.52
N PHE A 191 -27.55 9.62 -2.32
CA PHE A 191 -26.34 8.78 -2.45
C PHE A 191 -25.07 9.59 -2.80
N PRO A 192 -25.05 10.45 -3.85
CA PRO A 192 -23.82 11.15 -4.23
C PRO A 192 -23.30 12.04 -3.09
N ASP A 193 -24.22 12.64 -2.35
CA ASP A 193 -23.95 13.51 -1.23
C ASP A 193 -23.40 12.78 -0.01
N ILE A 194 -23.90 11.57 0.28
CA ILE A 194 -23.35 10.69 1.33
C ILE A 194 -21.97 10.19 0.94
N LEU A 195 -21.76 9.84 -0.34
CA LEU A 195 -20.45 9.40 -0.83
C LEU A 195 -19.39 10.50 -0.65
N LYS A 196 -19.75 11.73 -1.01
CA LYS A 196 -18.93 12.94 -0.82
C LYS A 196 -18.68 13.31 0.64
N ALA A 197 -19.45 12.76 1.58
CA ALA A 197 -19.22 12.95 3.00
C ALA A 197 -18.04 12.11 3.56
N GLY A 198 -17.21 11.52 2.69
CA GLY A 198 -16.02 10.77 3.05
C GLY A 198 -16.22 9.25 3.10
N VAL A 199 -17.36 8.72 2.65
CA VAL A 199 -17.58 7.26 2.61
C VAL A 199 -16.62 6.59 1.63
N GLN A 200 -16.35 7.22 0.49
CA GLN A 200 -15.38 6.70 -0.49
C GLN A 200 -13.96 6.64 0.09
N ASP A 201 -13.55 7.69 0.82
CA ASP A 201 -12.27 7.73 1.54
C ASP A 201 -12.21 6.65 2.62
N LEU A 202 -13.29 6.48 3.40
CA LEU A 202 -13.37 5.42 4.42
C LEU A 202 -13.16 4.03 3.80
N LEU A 203 -13.84 3.72 2.70
CA LEU A 203 -13.70 2.44 2.02
C LEU A 203 -12.27 2.25 1.47
N LEU A 204 -11.67 3.30 0.89
CA LEU A 204 -10.27 3.28 0.49
C LEU A 204 -9.35 3.03 1.69
N HIS A 205 -9.58 3.70 2.82
CA HIS A 205 -8.79 3.57 4.04
C HIS A 205 -8.93 2.18 4.66
N LEU A 206 -10.12 1.56 4.59
CA LEU A 206 -10.35 0.16 4.92
C LEU A 206 -9.55 -0.78 4.01
N TYR A 207 -9.52 -0.52 2.71
CA TYR A 207 -8.73 -1.31 1.76
C TYR A 207 -7.22 -1.21 2.01
N VAL A 208 -6.67 0.01 2.14
CA VAL A 208 -5.23 0.20 2.38
C VAL A 208 -4.79 -0.30 3.76
N SER A 209 -5.72 -0.37 4.72
CA SER A 209 -5.49 -1.01 6.02
C SER A 209 -5.65 -2.53 6.01
N ASP A 210 -5.88 -3.15 4.84
CA ASP A 210 -6.15 -4.59 4.70
C ASP A 210 -7.33 -5.08 5.57
N PHE A 211 -8.37 -4.24 5.66
CA PHE A 211 -9.57 -4.47 6.47
C PHE A 211 -9.24 -4.84 7.91
N ARG A 212 -8.11 -4.32 8.42
CA ARG A 212 -7.74 -4.53 9.81
C ARG A 212 -8.74 -3.80 10.68
N ASP A 213 -9.04 -4.44 11.79
CA ASP A 213 -9.87 -3.83 12.79
C ASP A 213 -9.04 -2.73 13.46
N PRO A 214 -9.39 -1.43 13.27
CA PRO A 214 -9.05 -0.45 14.29
C PRO A 214 -9.73 -0.95 15.58
N MET A 215 -9.65 -0.39 16.78
CA MET A 215 -10.44 -0.88 17.95
C MET A 215 -10.13 -2.29 18.49
N ALA A 216 -9.60 -3.26 17.72
CA ALA A 216 -9.15 -4.54 18.26
C ALA A 216 -7.91 -4.30 19.12
N ALA A 217 -8.13 -4.14 20.42
CA ALA A 217 -7.08 -3.87 21.40
C ALA A 217 -6.11 -5.06 21.46
N ARG A 218 -4.98 -4.97 20.75
CA ARG A 218 -3.80 -5.86 20.83
C ARG A 218 -4.02 -7.36 20.55
N HIS A 219 -5.24 -7.80 20.26
CA HIS A 219 -5.50 -9.15 19.83
C HIS A 219 -5.38 -9.23 18.31
N LYS A 220 -4.73 -10.28 17.80
CA LYS A 220 -4.69 -10.58 16.37
C LYS A 220 -6.12 -10.52 15.86
N THR A 221 -6.42 -9.56 14.98
CA THR A 221 -7.65 -9.60 14.19
C THR A 221 -7.75 -10.99 13.59
N SER A 222 -8.84 -11.69 13.90
CA SER A 222 -9.07 -12.98 13.27
C SER A 222 -9.17 -12.76 11.76
N LEU A 223 -8.63 -13.69 10.96
CA LEU A 223 -8.81 -13.68 9.50
C LEU A 223 -10.31 -13.61 9.14
N ILE A 224 -11.16 -14.19 10.00
CA ILE A 224 -12.63 -14.12 9.93
C ILE A 224 -13.09 -12.66 9.91
N GLY A 225 -12.63 -11.82 10.84
CA GLY A 225 -13.03 -10.42 10.92
C GLY A 225 -12.73 -9.60 9.66
N LYS A 226 -11.52 -9.75 9.08
CA LYS A 226 -11.15 -9.11 7.81
C LYS A 226 -12.08 -9.52 6.68
N SER A 227 -12.37 -10.83 6.58
CA SER A 227 -13.24 -11.37 5.53
C SER A 227 -14.68 -10.89 5.67
N SER A 228 -15.19 -10.79 6.91
CA SER A 228 -16.54 -10.29 7.18
C SER A 228 -16.67 -8.80 6.85
N LEU A 229 -15.68 -7.97 7.22
CA LEU A 229 -15.70 -6.56 6.86
C LEU A 229 -15.59 -6.36 5.35
N ALA A 230 -14.69 -7.08 4.68
CA ALA A 230 -14.56 -7.01 3.23
C ALA A 230 -15.86 -7.45 2.53
N ALA A 231 -16.54 -8.48 3.04
CA ALA A 231 -17.86 -8.89 2.55
C ALA A 231 -18.90 -7.78 2.73
N ALA A 232 -18.96 -7.15 3.90
CA ALA A 232 -19.87 -6.01 4.17
C ALA A 232 -19.59 -4.82 3.22
N CYS A 233 -18.32 -4.47 3.01
CA CYS A 233 -17.93 -3.43 2.05
C CYS A 233 -18.36 -3.78 0.62
N ASN A 234 -18.17 -5.03 0.20
CA ASN A 234 -18.60 -5.47 -1.13
C ASN A 234 -20.12 -5.42 -1.29
N SER A 235 -20.88 -5.84 -0.27
CA SER A 235 -22.35 -5.72 -0.28
C SER A 235 -22.80 -4.25 -0.37
N PHE A 236 -22.18 -3.37 0.40
CA PHE A 236 -22.43 -1.93 0.33
C PHE A 236 -22.12 -1.37 -1.07
N LEU A 237 -20.96 -1.71 -1.64
CA LEU A 237 -20.58 -1.27 -2.98
C LEU A 237 -21.52 -1.81 -4.06
N LEU A 238 -22.01 -3.05 -3.93
CA LEU A 238 -23.00 -3.63 -4.85
C LEU A 238 -24.31 -2.86 -4.82
N GLU A 239 -24.81 -2.55 -3.63
CA GLU A 239 -26.02 -1.75 -3.46
C GLU A 239 -25.84 -0.35 -4.06
N VAL A 240 -24.77 0.34 -3.69
CA VAL A 240 -24.54 1.72 -4.12
C VAL A 240 -24.27 1.81 -5.62
N CYS A 241 -23.49 0.89 -6.20
CA CYS A 241 -23.20 0.91 -7.64
C CYS A 241 -24.38 0.45 -8.51
N SER A 242 -25.50 0.04 -7.91
CA SER A 242 -26.74 -0.15 -8.64
C SER A 242 -27.36 1.18 -9.10
N ASP A 243 -27.04 2.29 -8.42
CA ASP A 243 -27.41 3.65 -8.83
C ASP A 243 -26.39 4.21 -9.84
N PRO A 244 -26.82 4.66 -11.04
CA PRO A 244 -25.91 5.20 -12.06
C PRO A 244 -25.14 6.44 -11.60
N SER A 245 -25.78 7.33 -10.83
CA SER A 245 -25.17 8.58 -10.35
C SER A 245 -24.10 8.29 -9.32
N ALA A 246 -24.36 7.35 -8.41
CA ALA A 246 -23.37 6.90 -7.45
C ALA A 246 -22.18 6.19 -8.13
N ARG A 247 -22.45 5.41 -9.19
CA ARG A 247 -21.40 4.77 -9.99
C ARG A 247 -20.47 5.79 -10.63
N GLU A 248 -21.00 6.85 -11.23
CA GLU A 248 -20.21 7.94 -11.82
C GLU A 248 -19.27 8.59 -10.78
N GLU A 249 -19.75 8.80 -9.55
CA GLU A 249 -18.91 9.31 -8.47
C GLU A 249 -17.78 8.35 -8.08
N PHE A 250 -17.99 7.03 -8.16
CA PHE A 250 -16.94 6.04 -7.92
C PHE A 250 -15.90 6.00 -9.03
N GLU A 251 -16.30 6.14 -10.29
CA GLU A 251 -15.39 6.09 -11.45
C GLU A 251 -14.26 7.12 -11.37
N HIS A 252 -14.52 8.27 -10.75
CA HIS A 252 -13.55 9.34 -10.54
C HIS A 252 -12.71 9.18 -9.25
N HIS A 253 -13.09 8.25 -8.37
CA HIS A 253 -12.42 8.05 -7.08
C HIS A 253 -11.34 6.95 -7.17
N PRO A 254 -10.17 7.09 -6.49
CA PRO A 254 -9.08 6.10 -6.57
C PRO A 254 -9.48 4.66 -6.22
N ILE A 255 -10.51 4.50 -5.39
CA ILE A 255 -11.05 3.19 -5.04
C ILE A 255 -11.49 2.38 -6.27
N HIS A 256 -11.95 3.01 -7.35
CA HIS A 256 -12.41 2.32 -8.55
C HIS A 256 -11.29 1.50 -9.21
N GLY A 257 -10.07 2.04 -9.28
CA GLY A 257 -8.92 1.28 -9.82
C GLY A 257 -8.22 0.42 -8.78
N LEU A 258 -8.35 0.73 -7.48
CA LEU A 258 -7.64 0.02 -6.42
C LEU A 258 -8.41 -1.14 -5.80
N TRP A 259 -9.74 -1.13 -5.88
CA TRP A 259 -10.54 -2.19 -5.27
C TRP A 259 -10.24 -3.56 -5.92
N PRO A 260 -10.19 -4.66 -5.13
CA PRO A 260 -9.98 -5.99 -5.67
C PRO A 260 -11.08 -6.36 -6.67
N PRO A 261 -10.76 -7.09 -7.76
CA PRO A 261 -11.75 -7.43 -8.76
C PRO A 261 -12.75 -8.42 -8.14
N ARG A 262 -14.04 -8.14 -8.34
CA ARG A 262 -15.13 -9.02 -7.92
C ARG A 262 -16.08 -9.17 -9.10
N PRO A 263 -16.47 -10.40 -9.49
CA PRO A 263 -17.36 -10.61 -10.62
C PRO A 263 -18.69 -9.84 -10.53
N MET A 264 -19.16 -9.56 -9.30
CA MET A 264 -20.41 -8.86 -9.07
C MET A 264 -20.25 -7.33 -9.12
N LEU A 265 -19.05 -6.79 -8.89
CA LEU A 265 -18.79 -5.35 -9.01
C LEU A 265 -18.47 -5.06 -10.48
N LEU A 266 -19.20 -4.10 -11.07
CA LEU A 266 -19.06 -3.74 -12.48
C LEU A 266 -17.74 -3.01 -12.77
N PHE A 267 -17.08 -2.48 -11.74
CA PHE A 267 -15.77 -1.84 -11.85
C PHE A 267 -14.64 -2.82 -11.53
N GLY A 268 -13.54 -2.71 -12.27
CA GLY A 268 -12.36 -3.57 -12.13
C GLY A 268 -12.40 -4.90 -12.90
N GLN A 269 -13.38 -5.09 -13.79
CA GLN A 269 -13.49 -6.30 -14.63
C GLN A 269 -12.53 -6.31 -15.83
N ASN A 270 -12.02 -5.16 -16.24
CA ASN A 270 -11.02 -5.09 -17.29
C ASN A 270 -9.66 -5.49 -16.71
N GLU A 271 -9.29 -6.75 -16.90
CA GLU A 271 -7.93 -7.22 -16.65
C GLU A 271 -6.94 -6.55 -17.60
N VAL A 272 -7.39 -6.18 -18.80
CA VAL A 272 -6.66 -5.36 -19.78
C VAL A 272 -6.51 -3.97 -19.17
N ASP A 273 -5.27 -3.52 -18.96
CA ASP A 273 -4.87 -2.24 -18.35
C ASP A 273 -4.93 -2.14 -16.81
N ARG A 274 -5.16 -3.26 -16.11
CA ARG A 274 -5.22 -3.24 -14.63
C ARG A 274 -3.94 -2.68 -14.00
N CYS A 275 -2.77 -3.01 -14.52
CA CYS A 275 -1.49 -2.48 -14.02
C CYS A 275 -1.40 -0.96 -14.16
N SER A 276 -1.69 -0.43 -15.36
CA SER A 276 -1.65 1.00 -15.66
C SER A 276 -2.66 1.79 -14.84
N GLN A 277 -3.89 1.27 -14.70
CA GLN A 277 -4.92 1.91 -13.90
C GLN A 277 -4.53 1.97 -12.42
N ARG A 278 -4.09 0.85 -11.84
CA ARG A 278 -3.65 0.82 -10.42
C ARG A 278 -2.50 1.78 -10.18
N ARG A 279 -1.51 1.82 -11.08
CA ARG A 279 -0.38 2.76 -11.01
C ARG A 279 -0.86 4.20 -10.99
N GLN A 280 -1.75 4.59 -11.91
CA GLN A 280 -2.29 5.94 -11.96
C GLN A 280 -3.05 6.30 -10.68
N MET A 281 -3.84 5.36 -10.14
CA MET A 281 -4.55 5.59 -8.88
C MET A 281 -3.58 5.77 -7.71
N TRP A 282 -2.55 4.94 -7.59
CA TRP A 282 -1.53 5.13 -6.54
C TRP A 282 -0.78 6.44 -6.65
N GLN A 283 -0.50 6.92 -7.86
CA GLN A 283 0.13 8.23 -8.09
C GLN A 283 -0.77 9.40 -7.67
N SER A 284 -2.10 9.22 -7.66
CA SER A 284 -3.05 10.23 -7.20
C SER A 284 -3.20 10.27 -5.68
N LEU A 285 -2.74 9.25 -4.97
CA LEU A 285 -2.89 9.14 -3.51
C LEU A 285 -1.73 9.79 -2.74
N GLY A 286 -2.02 10.16 -1.51
CA GLY A 286 -1.03 10.69 -0.58
C GLY A 286 -0.05 9.64 -0.08
N LEU A 287 1.08 10.14 0.45
CA LEU A 287 2.13 9.30 1.01
C LEU A 287 1.63 8.45 2.19
N LYS A 288 0.66 8.98 2.94
CA LYS A 288 0.11 8.34 4.14
C LYS A 288 -0.62 7.04 3.77
N GLU A 289 -1.42 7.07 2.71
CA GLU A 289 -2.20 5.94 2.22
C GLU A 289 -1.28 4.84 1.69
N ILE A 290 -0.25 5.22 0.93
CA ILE A 290 0.80 4.30 0.43
C ILE A 290 1.56 3.65 1.60
N GLN A 291 1.97 4.44 2.60
CA GLN A 291 2.66 3.94 3.79
C GLN A 291 1.79 2.94 4.55
N TRP A 292 0.50 3.22 4.71
CA TRP A 292 -0.45 2.28 5.31
C TRP A 292 -0.59 1.02 4.49
N ARG A 293 -0.76 1.12 3.16
CA ARG A 293 -0.84 -0.05 2.27
C ARG A 293 0.35 -0.98 2.43
N ILE A 294 1.57 -0.45 2.38
CA ILE A 294 2.81 -1.23 2.51
C ILE A 294 2.91 -1.87 3.90
N SER A 295 2.52 -1.12 4.94
CA SER A 295 2.49 -1.64 6.31
C SER A 295 1.52 -2.81 6.45
N SER A 296 0.32 -2.62 5.91
CA SER A 296 -0.76 -3.60 5.96
C SER A 296 -0.40 -4.86 5.20
N ALA A 297 0.15 -4.71 3.99
CA ALA A 297 0.71 -5.78 3.18
C ALA A 297 1.78 -6.56 3.94
N PHE A 298 2.73 -5.87 4.58
CA PHE A 298 3.79 -6.53 5.32
C PHE A 298 3.24 -7.41 6.45
N ASP A 299 2.44 -6.88 7.38
CA ASP A 299 2.00 -7.72 8.49
C ASP A 299 0.98 -8.78 8.05
N MET A 300 0.24 -8.55 6.96
CA MET A 300 -0.57 -9.60 6.34
C MET A 300 0.30 -10.77 5.85
N LEU A 301 1.42 -10.50 5.19
CA LEU A 301 2.38 -11.53 4.75
C LEU A 301 3.06 -12.24 5.93
N MET A 302 3.21 -11.56 7.06
CA MET A 302 3.77 -12.13 8.28
C MET A 302 2.79 -13.07 8.99
N ASP A 303 1.52 -12.68 9.08
CA ASP A 303 0.44 -13.46 9.69
C ASP A 303 -0.18 -14.50 8.72
N TRP A 304 0.39 -14.65 7.53
CA TRP A 304 -0.16 -15.52 6.50
C TRP A 304 0.04 -17.01 6.84
N GLU A 305 -1.09 -17.71 6.97
CA GLU A 305 -1.19 -19.16 7.20
C GLU A 305 -1.96 -19.90 6.09
N GLY A 306 -2.61 -19.18 5.16
CA GLY A 306 -3.54 -19.74 4.17
C GLY A 306 -3.06 -19.65 2.70
N SER A 307 -3.98 -19.77 1.75
CA SER A 307 -3.75 -19.46 0.33
C SER A 307 -4.33 -18.08 -0.01
N PHE A 308 -3.69 -17.34 -0.92
CA PHE A 308 -4.29 -16.14 -1.49
C PHE A 308 -5.18 -16.50 -2.67
N THR A 309 -6.19 -15.68 -2.93
CA THR A 309 -6.85 -15.70 -4.24
C THR A 309 -5.88 -15.11 -5.27
N GLY A 310 -5.80 -15.72 -6.46
CA GLY A 310 -4.94 -15.25 -7.54
C GLY A 310 -5.06 -13.74 -7.83
N PRO A 311 -6.27 -13.18 -7.96
CA PRO A 311 -6.44 -11.75 -8.24
C PRO A 311 -5.92 -10.83 -7.12
N PHE A 312 -6.08 -11.26 -5.86
CA PHE A 312 -5.54 -10.49 -4.73
C PHE A 312 -4.01 -10.51 -4.71
N LEU A 313 -3.41 -11.68 -4.96
CA LEU A 313 -1.96 -11.83 -5.04
C LEU A 313 -1.38 -10.97 -6.16
N PHE A 314 -2.07 -10.91 -7.30
CA PHE A 314 -1.68 -10.07 -8.43
C PHE A 314 -1.70 -8.58 -8.07
N ASP A 315 -2.80 -8.08 -7.48
CA ASP A 315 -2.89 -6.68 -7.03
C ASP A 315 -1.78 -6.32 -6.04
N LEU A 316 -1.53 -7.22 -5.08
CA LEU A 316 -0.47 -7.04 -4.09
C LEU A 316 0.91 -7.01 -4.74
N LEU A 317 1.17 -7.87 -5.73
CA LEU A 317 2.42 -7.88 -6.47
C LEU A 317 2.63 -6.57 -7.25
N ILE A 318 1.62 -6.08 -7.96
CA ILE A 318 1.67 -4.78 -8.66
C ILE A 318 2.03 -3.69 -7.66
N ASP A 319 1.30 -3.58 -6.55
CA ASP A 319 1.52 -2.56 -5.53
C ASP A 319 2.99 -2.59 -5.05
N LEU A 320 3.50 -3.77 -4.72
CA LEU A 320 4.84 -3.93 -4.19
C LEU A 320 5.94 -3.65 -5.22
N LEU A 321 5.76 -4.00 -6.49
CA LEU A 321 6.70 -3.65 -7.56
C LEU A 321 6.73 -2.14 -7.79
N GLU A 322 5.56 -1.52 -7.96
CA GLU A 322 5.43 -0.07 -8.20
C GLU A 322 6.01 0.75 -7.04
N PHE A 323 5.73 0.36 -5.79
CA PHE A 323 6.27 1.06 -4.62
C PHE A 323 7.78 0.85 -4.44
N SER A 324 8.30 -0.33 -4.79
CA SER A 324 9.73 -0.62 -4.68
C SER A 324 10.55 0.13 -5.74
N GLY A 325 9.99 0.33 -6.94
CA GLY A 325 10.63 1.03 -8.05
C GLY A 325 10.23 2.50 -8.22
N SER A 326 9.44 3.09 -7.33
CA SER A 326 9.03 4.49 -7.45
C SER A 326 10.16 5.46 -7.08
N ALA A 327 10.47 6.42 -7.96
CA ALA A 327 11.42 7.50 -7.64
C ALA A 327 10.82 8.63 -6.79
N GLY A 328 9.48 8.71 -6.70
CA GLY A 328 8.81 9.76 -5.93
C GLY A 328 8.65 9.42 -4.45
N LEU A 329 8.90 8.16 -4.05
CA LEU A 329 8.73 7.71 -2.68
C LEU A 329 10.03 7.86 -1.87
N PRO A 330 9.95 8.20 -0.58
CA PRO A 330 11.09 8.15 0.31
C PRO A 330 11.70 6.75 0.36
N ASP A 331 13.04 6.66 0.39
CA ASP A 331 13.78 5.39 0.40
C ASP A 331 13.28 4.42 1.49
N ALA A 332 12.93 4.93 2.68
CA ALA A 332 12.40 4.11 3.78
C ALA A 332 11.10 3.37 3.41
N ILE A 333 10.24 3.99 2.59
CA ILE A 333 8.98 3.41 2.11
C ILE A 333 9.27 2.40 1.00
N SER A 334 10.12 2.74 0.03
CA SER A 334 10.54 1.83 -1.03
C SER A 334 11.25 0.58 -0.49
N PHE A 335 12.12 0.72 0.53
CA PHE A 335 12.75 -0.42 1.19
C PHE A 335 11.74 -1.30 1.93
N ARG A 336 10.71 -0.71 2.54
CA ARG A 336 9.66 -1.50 3.19
C ARG A 336 8.82 -2.26 2.16
N ALA A 337 8.51 -1.64 1.02
CA ALA A 337 7.84 -2.31 -0.10
C ALA A 337 8.70 -3.47 -0.63
N LEU A 338 10.00 -3.24 -0.80
CA LEU A 338 10.94 -4.26 -1.27
C LEU A 338 11.03 -5.45 -0.32
N ARG A 339 11.06 -5.18 0.99
CA ARG A 339 10.99 -6.22 2.03
C ARG A 339 9.71 -7.04 1.91
N SER A 340 8.57 -6.38 1.76
CA SER A 340 7.27 -7.05 1.56
C SER A 340 7.26 -7.87 0.27
N LEU A 341 7.86 -7.39 -0.82
CA LEU A 341 7.98 -8.11 -2.09
C LEU A 341 8.81 -9.40 -1.92
N HIS A 342 9.95 -9.30 -1.23
CA HIS A 342 10.75 -10.48 -0.90
C HIS A 342 9.96 -11.46 -0.03
N CYS A 343 9.31 -11.00 1.05
CA CYS A 343 8.46 -11.84 1.89
C CYS A 343 7.39 -12.56 1.06
N LEU A 344 6.72 -11.85 0.15
CA LEU A 344 5.71 -12.43 -0.73
C LEU A 344 6.31 -13.52 -1.63
N SER A 345 7.47 -13.28 -2.23
CA SER A 345 8.15 -14.27 -3.08
C SER A 345 8.53 -15.55 -2.32
N VAL A 346 9.02 -15.43 -1.07
CA VAL A 346 9.38 -16.57 -0.22
C VAL A 346 8.13 -17.36 0.15
N ARG A 347 7.07 -16.67 0.55
CA ARG A 347 5.79 -17.24 0.95
C ARG A 347 5.07 -17.97 -0.19
N ALA A 348 5.01 -17.36 -1.38
CA ALA A 348 4.42 -17.98 -2.56
C ALA A 348 5.08 -19.32 -2.92
N ARG A 349 6.37 -19.52 -2.60
CA ARG A 349 7.07 -20.78 -2.80
C ARG A 349 6.70 -21.86 -1.78
N SER A 350 6.57 -21.46 -0.52
CA SER A 350 6.26 -22.40 0.56
C SER A 350 4.86 -23.01 0.40
N ALA A 351 3.93 -22.28 -0.20
CA ALA A 351 2.61 -22.80 -0.55
C ALA A 351 2.64 -23.41 -1.96
N LYS A 352 2.58 -24.75 -2.05
CA LYS A 352 2.66 -25.49 -3.33
C LYS A 352 1.70 -24.96 -4.40
N ASP A 353 0.51 -24.52 -4.00
CA ASP A 353 -0.54 -24.05 -4.91
C ASP A 353 -0.40 -22.57 -5.33
N GLN A 354 0.57 -21.83 -4.77
CA GLN A 354 0.71 -20.38 -4.98
C GLN A 354 1.87 -19.99 -5.88
N VAL A 355 2.79 -20.93 -6.17
CA VAL A 355 3.91 -20.68 -7.09
C VAL A 355 3.38 -20.31 -8.48
N GLY A 356 2.39 -21.06 -8.98
CA GLY A 356 1.78 -20.78 -10.29
C GLY A 356 1.11 -19.41 -10.33
N GLU A 357 0.43 -19.03 -9.26
CA GLU A 357 -0.23 -17.72 -9.13
C GLU A 357 0.78 -16.55 -9.08
N TRP A 358 1.90 -16.74 -8.39
CA TRP A 358 3.00 -15.77 -8.38
C TRP A 358 3.63 -15.59 -9.76
N ILE A 359 3.95 -16.69 -10.45
CA ILE A 359 4.51 -16.67 -11.81
C ILE A 359 3.53 -16.00 -12.77
N ARG A 360 2.25 -16.36 -12.68
CA ARG A 360 1.18 -15.76 -13.47
C ARG A 360 1.07 -14.27 -13.23
N GLY A 361 1.10 -13.83 -11.96
CA GLY A 361 1.05 -12.41 -11.61
C GLY A 361 2.24 -11.62 -12.16
N LEU A 362 3.46 -12.18 -12.09
CA LEU A 362 4.63 -11.55 -12.69
C LEU A 362 4.48 -11.44 -14.21
N ARG A 363 4.07 -12.52 -14.87
CA ARG A 363 3.83 -12.53 -16.32
C ARG A 363 2.83 -11.43 -16.69
N MET A 364 1.68 -11.39 -16.02
CA MET A 364 0.68 -10.36 -16.25
C MET A 364 1.21 -8.94 -16.02
N TYR A 365 2.07 -8.71 -15.02
CA TYR A 365 2.68 -7.40 -14.78
C TYR A 365 3.52 -6.94 -15.97
N PHE A 366 4.41 -7.80 -16.48
CA PHE A 366 5.28 -7.45 -17.61
C PHE A 366 4.52 -7.39 -18.93
N ASP A 367 3.52 -8.24 -19.13
CA ASP A 367 2.72 -8.25 -20.35
C ASP A 367 1.83 -6.98 -20.45
N GLN A 368 1.42 -6.40 -19.32
CA GLN A 368 0.56 -5.21 -19.26
C GLN A 368 1.32 -3.90 -19.02
N THR A 369 2.63 -3.96 -18.78
CA THR A 369 3.44 -2.77 -18.50
C THR A 369 4.33 -2.45 -19.69
N PRO A 370 4.37 -1.19 -20.16
CA PRO A 370 5.34 -0.78 -21.17
C PRO A 370 6.77 -1.21 -20.79
N LEU A 371 7.48 -1.81 -21.74
CA LEU A 371 8.78 -2.45 -21.48
C LEU A 371 9.80 -1.48 -20.86
N ASP A 372 9.86 -0.25 -21.39
CA ASP A 372 10.70 0.84 -20.90
C ASP A 372 10.39 1.21 -19.45
N TYR A 373 9.10 1.28 -19.10
CA TYR A 373 8.68 1.54 -17.73
C TYR A 373 9.02 0.37 -16.80
N ALA A 374 8.78 -0.87 -17.22
CA ALA A 374 9.13 -2.05 -16.43
C ALA A 374 10.63 -2.12 -16.15
N GLN A 375 11.46 -1.74 -17.13
CA GLN A 375 12.92 -1.63 -17.00
C GLN A 375 13.34 -0.55 -16.01
N ASP A 376 12.72 0.64 -16.04
CA ASP A 376 13.00 1.70 -15.07
C ASP A 376 12.63 1.27 -13.64
N VAL A 377 11.45 0.66 -13.45
CA VAL A 377 11.02 0.08 -12.15
C VAL A 377 12.04 -0.94 -11.66
N PHE A 378 12.46 -1.88 -12.52
CA PHE A 378 13.43 -2.91 -12.16
C PHE A 378 14.82 -2.35 -11.86
N SER A 379 15.31 -1.43 -12.67
CA SER A 379 16.59 -0.78 -12.46
C SER A 379 16.62 -0.05 -11.13
N ARG A 380 15.51 0.59 -10.74
CA ARG A 380 15.38 1.24 -9.43
C ARG A 380 15.32 0.23 -8.29
N ILE A 381 14.59 -0.88 -8.45
CA ILE A 381 14.61 -1.96 -7.47
C ILE A 381 16.05 -2.45 -7.24
N ILE A 382 16.81 -2.66 -8.32
CA ILE A 382 18.24 -3.04 -8.25
C ILE A 382 19.07 -1.96 -7.54
N GLN A 383 18.90 -0.68 -7.88
CA GLN A 383 19.60 0.41 -7.22
C GLN A 383 19.25 0.51 -5.72
N GLN A 384 18.00 0.27 -5.34
CA GLN A 384 17.59 0.24 -3.94
C GLN A 384 18.22 -0.97 -3.21
N MET A 385 18.28 -2.13 -3.86
CA MET A 385 19.01 -3.28 -3.33
C MET A 385 20.51 -2.99 -3.14
N LEU A 386 21.13 -2.33 -4.12
CA LEU A 386 22.52 -1.87 -4.06
C LEU A 386 22.78 -0.96 -2.86
N ARG A 387 21.87 -0.02 -2.60
CA ARG A 387 21.97 0.90 -1.45
C ARG A 387 21.85 0.18 -0.10
N LEU A 388 21.16 -0.95 -0.04
CA LEU A 388 21.06 -1.76 1.17
C LEU A 388 22.34 -2.57 1.45
N SER A 389 23.11 -2.93 0.40
CA SER A 389 24.29 -3.81 0.45
C SER A 389 25.41 -3.38 1.44
N PRO A 390 25.82 -2.10 1.55
CA PRO A 390 26.96 -1.70 2.38
C PRO A 390 26.68 -1.78 3.88
N SER A 391 25.41 -1.78 4.29
CA SER A 391 25.02 -1.80 5.71
C SER A 391 24.92 -3.23 6.24
N ARG A 392 26.06 -3.91 6.43
CA ARG A 392 26.16 -5.30 6.96
C ARG A 392 25.26 -5.59 8.19
N ARG A 393 25.03 -4.59 9.06
CA ARG A 393 24.17 -4.70 10.26
C ARG A 393 22.67 -4.50 10.00
N PHE A 394 22.27 -3.79 8.94
CA PHE A 394 20.88 -3.44 8.68
C PHE A 394 20.13 -4.58 7.98
N ILE A 395 20.79 -5.27 7.05
CA ILE A 395 20.17 -6.35 6.27
C ILE A 395 19.73 -7.54 7.16
N LEU A 396 20.47 -7.84 8.24
CA LEU A 396 20.13 -8.89 9.23
C LEU A 396 18.85 -8.62 10.01
N GLN A 397 18.49 -7.35 10.23
CA GLN A 397 17.24 -6.98 10.94
C GLN A 397 16.06 -6.79 9.98
N VAL A 398 16.34 -6.52 8.71
CA VAL A 398 15.34 -6.16 7.70
C VAL A 398 14.85 -7.36 6.90
N LEU A 399 15.65 -8.40 6.67
CA LEU A 399 15.22 -9.52 5.80
C LEU A 399 14.83 -10.82 6.53
N LEU A 400 15.06 -10.92 7.85
CA LEU A 400 14.86 -12.18 8.58
C LEU A 400 13.65 -12.15 9.54
N PRO A 401 12.67 -13.06 9.37
CA PRO A 401 11.71 -13.42 10.41
C PRO A 401 12.43 -14.08 11.60
N ARG A 402 12.04 -13.68 12.82
CA ARG A 402 12.70 -13.99 14.10
C ARG A 402 12.84 -15.47 14.53
N SER A 403 12.54 -16.47 13.71
CA SER A 403 12.35 -17.85 14.20
C SER A 403 13.34 -18.93 13.76
N THR A 404 14.43 -18.61 13.04
CA THR A 404 15.47 -19.61 12.74
C THR A 404 16.86 -19.09 13.11
N VAL A 405 17.23 -19.36 14.35
CA VAL A 405 18.56 -19.12 14.91
C VAL A 405 19.51 -20.19 14.37
N ALA A 406 20.31 -19.89 13.34
CA ALA A 406 21.57 -20.62 13.04
C ALA A 406 22.49 -20.04 11.93
N CYS A 407 22.13 -19.05 11.11
CA CYS A 407 23.00 -18.63 9.97
C CYS A 407 23.14 -17.11 9.78
N HIS A 408 23.76 -16.44 10.75
CA HIS A 408 23.79 -14.97 10.86
C HIS A 408 24.77 -14.19 9.95
N LEU A 409 25.38 -14.78 8.91
CA LEU A 409 26.26 -14.02 7.99
C LEU A 409 26.02 -14.28 6.49
N ARG A 410 25.26 -15.31 6.11
CA ARG A 410 25.08 -15.72 4.71
C ARG A 410 23.76 -15.25 4.08
N GLU A 411 22.86 -14.63 4.84
CA GLU A 411 21.46 -14.41 4.43
C GLU A 411 21.19 -13.01 3.82
N ASN A 412 22.13 -12.07 3.91
CA ASN A 412 21.95 -10.69 3.47
C ASN A 412 22.10 -10.50 1.95
N LEU A 413 23.17 -11.04 1.36
CA LEU A 413 23.27 -11.23 -0.09
C LEU A 413 22.17 -12.18 -0.59
N ASN A 414 21.69 -13.07 0.26
CA ASN A 414 20.71 -14.09 -0.11
C ASN A 414 19.38 -13.48 -0.52
N GLY A 415 18.84 -12.46 0.15
CA GLY A 415 17.53 -11.90 -0.24
C GLY A 415 17.52 -11.24 -1.63
N VAL A 416 18.56 -10.46 -1.95
CA VAL A 416 18.73 -9.79 -3.25
C VAL A 416 19.02 -10.80 -4.35
N MET A 417 20.01 -11.67 -4.13
CA MET A 417 20.35 -12.72 -5.09
C MET A 417 19.21 -13.71 -5.26
N HIS A 418 18.46 -13.99 -4.20
CA HIS A 418 17.27 -14.84 -4.28
C HIS A 418 16.18 -14.17 -5.10
N LEU A 419 15.88 -12.89 -4.90
CA LEU A 419 14.85 -12.23 -5.71
C LEU A 419 15.24 -12.19 -7.20
N ILE A 420 16.51 -11.89 -7.51
CA ILE A 420 16.99 -11.88 -8.91
C ILE A 420 17.01 -13.27 -9.51
N HIS A 421 17.43 -14.25 -8.73
CA HIS A 421 17.31 -15.65 -9.12
C HIS A 421 15.86 -16.01 -9.42
N ARG A 422 14.90 -15.54 -8.61
CA ARG A 422 13.48 -15.77 -8.86
C ARG A 422 13.03 -15.14 -10.17
N PHE A 423 13.40 -13.89 -10.42
CA PHE A 423 13.07 -13.26 -11.69
C PHE A 423 13.73 -14.00 -12.86
N SER A 424 14.97 -14.43 -12.71
CA SER A 424 15.72 -15.16 -13.75
C SER A 424 15.12 -16.53 -14.06
N LEU A 425 14.65 -17.26 -13.04
CA LEU A 425 13.94 -18.52 -13.24
C LEU A 425 12.64 -18.32 -14.02
N ASN A 426 11.90 -17.26 -13.70
CA ASN A 426 10.63 -16.96 -14.36
C ASN A 426 10.81 -16.35 -15.76
N ALA A 427 11.94 -15.69 -16.02
CA ALA A 427 12.28 -15.13 -17.31
C ALA A 427 12.42 -16.21 -18.40
N LYS A 428 12.73 -17.45 -18.03
CA LYS A 428 12.77 -18.58 -18.98
C LYS A 428 11.43 -18.77 -19.71
N GLU A 429 10.33 -18.42 -19.06
CA GLU A 429 8.97 -18.58 -19.58
C GLU A 429 8.30 -17.25 -19.97
N ASN A 430 9.02 -16.12 -19.90
CA ASN A 430 8.48 -14.81 -20.24
C ASN A 430 9.56 -13.94 -20.89
N GLU A 431 9.43 -13.72 -22.20
CA GLU A 431 10.36 -12.93 -23.01
C GLU A 431 10.44 -11.46 -22.54
N ALA A 432 9.32 -10.84 -22.16
CA ALA A 432 9.32 -9.46 -21.67
C ALA A 432 10.14 -9.33 -20.38
N LEU A 433 9.95 -10.24 -19.42
CA LEU A 433 10.75 -10.31 -18.19
C LEU A 433 12.23 -10.57 -18.49
N TYR A 434 12.53 -11.46 -19.44
CA TYR A 434 13.90 -11.71 -19.88
C TYR A 434 14.57 -10.44 -20.44
N GLN A 435 13.87 -9.70 -21.30
CA GLN A 435 14.35 -8.43 -21.84
C GLN A 435 14.55 -7.38 -20.74
N VAL A 436 13.64 -7.30 -19.76
CA VAL A 436 13.81 -6.43 -18.59
C VAL A 436 15.07 -6.77 -17.81
N LEU A 437 15.34 -8.06 -17.56
CA LEU A 437 16.51 -8.48 -16.79
C LEU A 437 17.83 -8.23 -17.52
N ILE A 438 17.90 -8.45 -18.82
CA ILE A 438 19.11 -8.18 -19.60
C ILE A 438 19.47 -6.69 -19.57
N GLN A 439 18.45 -5.83 -19.69
CA GLN A 439 18.65 -4.39 -19.79
C GLN A 439 18.79 -3.71 -18.43
N ALA A 440 18.30 -4.34 -17.36
CA ALA A 440 18.56 -3.90 -16.01
C ALA A 440 20.06 -4.05 -15.67
N ASP A 441 20.61 -3.16 -14.83
CA ASP A 441 22.02 -3.16 -14.43
C ASP A 441 22.37 -4.30 -13.45
N ILE A 442 22.06 -5.54 -13.85
CA ILE A 442 22.39 -6.76 -13.10
C ILE A 442 23.90 -6.90 -13.00
N ALA A 443 24.66 -6.53 -14.03
CA ALA A 443 26.11 -6.57 -14.01
C ALA A 443 26.69 -5.63 -12.93
N GLY A 444 26.22 -4.38 -12.86
CA GLY A 444 26.62 -3.43 -11.82
C GLY A 444 26.21 -3.89 -10.43
N LEU A 445 25.05 -4.55 -10.31
CA LEU A 445 24.63 -5.18 -9.06
C LEU A 445 25.55 -6.33 -8.63
N LEU A 446 25.84 -7.27 -9.53
CA LEU A 446 26.72 -8.41 -9.24
C LEU A 446 28.14 -7.93 -8.89
N SER A 447 28.64 -6.91 -9.61
CA SER A 447 29.93 -6.28 -9.34
C SER A 447 29.96 -5.65 -7.95
N SER A 448 28.96 -4.84 -7.60
CA SER A 448 28.88 -4.21 -6.28
C SER A 448 28.65 -5.21 -5.15
N ALA A 449 27.86 -6.27 -5.40
CA ALA A 449 27.65 -7.35 -4.46
C ALA A 449 28.96 -8.11 -4.20
N SER A 450 29.74 -8.38 -5.26
CA SER A 450 31.06 -9.01 -5.15
C SER A 450 32.04 -8.15 -4.35
N ALA A 451 32.04 -6.83 -4.57
CA ALA A 451 32.86 -5.88 -3.82
C ALA A 451 32.51 -5.82 -2.31
N ALA A 452 31.24 -6.05 -1.96
CA ALA A 452 30.76 -6.02 -0.58
C ALA A 452 31.06 -7.30 0.23
N ILE A 453 31.47 -8.38 -0.45
CA ILE A 453 31.90 -9.63 0.20
C ILE A 453 33.35 -9.44 0.70
N GLU A 454 33.50 -8.87 1.91
CA GLU A 454 34.73 -9.05 2.69
C GLU A 454 34.81 -10.52 3.15
N LEU A 455 35.89 -11.17 2.75
CA LEU A 455 36.31 -12.50 3.13
C LEU A 455 36.74 -12.53 4.62
N PRO A 456 36.84 -13.72 5.24
CA PRO A 456 37.18 -13.87 6.65
C PRO A 456 38.53 -13.24 7.06
N ASP A 457 39.42 -13.02 6.10
CA ASP A 457 40.73 -12.39 6.27
C ASP A 457 40.68 -10.85 6.19
N GLY A 458 39.50 -10.27 5.98
CA GLY A 458 39.31 -8.82 5.83
C GLY A 458 39.60 -8.29 4.42
N SER A 459 39.96 -9.14 3.47
CA SER A 459 40.08 -8.77 2.05
C SER A 459 38.70 -8.72 1.40
N THR A 460 38.48 -7.82 0.46
CA THR A 460 37.31 -7.86 -0.42
C THR A 460 37.58 -8.80 -1.59
N LEU A 461 36.53 -9.32 -2.25
CA LEU A 461 36.69 -10.15 -3.45
C LEU A 461 37.48 -9.44 -4.58
N GLN A 462 37.51 -8.09 -4.56
CA GLN A 462 38.26 -7.26 -5.49
C GLN A 462 39.77 -7.20 -5.19
N ASP A 463 40.19 -7.47 -3.95
CA ASP A 463 41.59 -7.44 -3.53
C ASP A 463 42.38 -8.69 -3.95
N TRP A 464 41.72 -9.65 -4.61
CA TRP A 464 42.37 -10.86 -5.10
C TRP A 464 43.19 -10.59 -6.38
N PRO A 465 44.48 -10.98 -6.43
CA PRO A 465 45.36 -10.75 -7.58
C PRO A 465 44.84 -11.29 -8.92
N SER A 466 43.92 -12.25 -8.87
CA SER A 466 43.28 -12.86 -10.03
C SER A 466 42.20 -11.97 -10.67
N TYR A 467 41.67 -10.97 -9.96
CA TYR A 467 40.58 -10.11 -10.42
C TYR A 467 41.06 -9.07 -11.45
N GLU A 468 42.22 -8.44 -11.24
CA GLU A 468 42.83 -7.52 -12.22
C GLU A 468 43.34 -8.26 -13.48
N LEU A 469 43.87 -9.47 -13.32
CA LEU A 469 44.32 -10.33 -14.42
C LEU A 469 43.17 -10.80 -15.36
N LEU A 470 41.92 -10.63 -14.94
CA LEU A 470 40.72 -11.00 -15.69
C LEU A 470 40.15 -9.87 -16.56
N LEU A 471 40.48 -8.61 -16.28
CA LEU A 471 40.01 -7.45 -17.08
C LEU A 471 40.96 -7.09 -18.22
N GLU A 472 42.23 -7.51 -18.17
CA GLU A 472 43.29 -6.98 -19.05
C GLU A 472 43.65 -7.85 -20.27
N LYS A 473 43.04 -9.04 -20.47
CA LYS A 473 43.35 -9.90 -21.62
C LYS A 473 42.36 -9.72 -22.78
N GLN A 474 42.68 -8.83 -23.72
CA GLN A 474 42.26 -8.97 -25.13
C GLN A 474 43.27 -9.85 -25.88
N PRO A 475 42.85 -10.84 -26.69
CA PRO A 475 43.79 -11.66 -27.43
C PRO A 475 44.01 -11.12 -28.85
N SER A 476 45.27 -10.82 -29.17
CA SER A 476 45.76 -10.83 -30.55
C SER A 476 46.64 -12.07 -30.77
N VAL A 477 46.40 -12.75 -31.90
CA VAL A 477 47.22 -13.76 -32.61
C VAL A 477 46.76 -15.24 -32.47
N PRO A 478 46.72 -16.03 -33.57
CA PRO A 478 45.84 -17.19 -33.69
C PRO A 478 46.53 -18.56 -33.74
N ALA A 479 45.67 -19.56 -33.54
CA ALA A 479 45.61 -20.92 -34.11
C ALA A 479 46.68 -22.00 -33.82
N SER A 480 46.10 -23.16 -33.49
CA SER A 480 46.51 -24.55 -33.71
C SER A 480 47.70 -25.09 -32.92
N GLU A 481 47.44 -25.91 -31.89
CA GLU A 481 47.49 -27.38 -31.97
C GLU A 481 47.23 -28.01 -30.60
N GLU A 482 46.61 -29.20 -30.61
CA GLU A 482 46.59 -30.25 -29.58
C GLU A 482 45.99 -29.95 -28.18
N LEU A 483 44.82 -30.55 -27.91
CA LEU A 483 44.66 -31.46 -26.76
C LEU A 483 43.34 -32.25 -26.88
N ASN A 484 43.45 -33.48 -27.40
CA ASN A 484 42.63 -34.60 -26.94
C ASN A 484 43.39 -35.25 -25.77
N ASP A 485 42.64 -35.91 -24.88
CA ASP A 485 43.04 -36.59 -23.65
C ASP A 485 43.19 -35.71 -22.40
N ILE A 486 42.25 -35.89 -21.46
CA ILE A 486 42.53 -36.41 -20.11
C ILE A 486 41.24 -37.08 -19.60
N THR A 487 41.37 -38.37 -19.34
CA THR A 487 40.47 -39.28 -18.64
C THR A 487 40.47 -39.06 -17.12
N GLU A 488 39.39 -39.51 -16.48
CA GLU A 488 39.21 -39.58 -15.03
C GLU A 488 40.45 -40.10 -14.28
N THR A 489 40.93 -39.35 -13.28
CA THR A 489 41.76 -39.91 -12.21
C THR A 489 41.38 -39.38 -10.82
N SER A 490 41.08 -40.36 -9.96
CA SER A 490 41.25 -40.50 -8.50
C SER A 490 40.87 -39.36 -7.53
N GLY A 491 40.11 -39.77 -6.51
CA GLY A 491 39.67 -38.95 -5.40
C GLY A 491 40.78 -38.40 -4.51
N ASP A 492 40.80 -37.08 -4.43
CA ASP A 492 41.33 -36.28 -3.32
C ASP A 492 40.22 -35.27 -2.96
N PRO A 493 39.74 -35.20 -1.71
CA PRO A 493 38.72 -34.23 -1.29
C PRO A 493 39.21 -32.77 -1.30
N SER A 494 40.47 -32.52 -1.67
CA SER A 494 41.09 -31.19 -1.79
C SER A 494 41.00 -30.56 -3.19
N THR A 495 40.53 -31.30 -4.20
CA THR A 495 40.63 -30.85 -5.60
C THR A 495 39.42 -30.01 -6.02
N MET A 496 39.68 -28.73 -6.28
CA MET A 496 38.76 -27.74 -6.85
C MET A 496 38.16 -28.27 -8.16
N ARG A 497 36.84 -28.45 -8.21
CA ARG A 497 36.12 -28.88 -9.41
C ARG A 497 35.86 -27.65 -10.30
N ILE A 498 36.53 -27.59 -11.45
CA ILE A 498 36.28 -26.58 -12.48
C ILE A 498 35.38 -27.21 -13.54
N LEU A 499 34.14 -26.75 -13.65
CA LEU A 499 33.21 -27.15 -14.71
C LEU A 499 33.12 -26.03 -15.76
N THR A 500 33.39 -26.38 -17.01
CA THR A 500 33.32 -25.45 -18.15
C THR A 500 32.02 -25.71 -18.94
N LEU A 501 31.10 -24.75 -18.96
CA LEU A 501 29.86 -24.84 -19.73
C LEU A 501 30.03 -24.10 -21.06
N ASN A 502 30.08 -24.85 -22.16
CA ASN A 502 30.19 -24.33 -23.52
C ASN A 502 28.80 -24.19 -24.17
N PHE A 503 28.43 -22.99 -24.60
CA PHE A 503 27.20 -22.74 -25.34
C PHE A 503 27.40 -23.08 -26.82
N VAL A 504 26.79 -24.18 -27.28
CA VAL A 504 26.74 -24.56 -28.71
C VAL A 504 25.40 -24.18 -29.32
N SER A 505 25.45 -23.79 -30.58
CA SER A 505 24.47 -23.14 -31.48
C SER A 505 23.10 -23.81 -31.68
N ASN A 506 22.44 -24.33 -30.64
CA ASN A 506 21.04 -24.78 -30.74
C ASN A 506 20.17 -24.26 -29.58
N PRO A 507 19.34 -23.22 -29.81
CA PRO A 507 18.74 -22.40 -28.74
C PRO A 507 17.59 -23.05 -27.96
N ALA A 508 17.08 -24.22 -28.37
CA ALA A 508 15.86 -24.80 -27.79
C ALA A 508 16.09 -25.95 -26.79
N MET A 509 17.21 -26.67 -26.84
CA MET A 509 17.46 -27.83 -25.96
C MET A 509 18.53 -27.60 -24.88
N CYS A 510 19.38 -26.58 -25.00
CA CYS A 510 20.51 -26.36 -24.08
C CYS A 510 20.22 -25.30 -22.99
N ARG A 511 19.05 -24.65 -23.03
CA ARG A 511 18.66 -23.56 -22.09
C ARG A 511 18.25 -24.06 -20.69
N ASP A 512 17.75 -25.29 -20.59
CA ASP A 512 17.04 -25.75 -19.38
C ASP A 512 17.98 -26.30 -18.30
N GLU A 513 18.93 -27.16 -18.66
CA GLU A 513 19.88 -27.76 -17.71
C GLU A 513 21.00 -26.81 -17.31
N VAL A 514 21.58 -26.06 -18.25
CA VAL A 514 22.83 -25.29 -18.03
C VAL A 514 22.68 -24.17 -16.99
N LEU A 515 21.60 -23.39 -17.06
CA LEU A 515 21.31 -22.34 -16.07
C LEU A 515 20.87 -22.91 -14.72
N SER A 516 20.21 -24.07 -14.70
CA SER A 516 19.84 -24.76 -13.46
C SER A 516 21.07 -25.34 -12.75
N THR A 517 21.97 -25.98 -13.51
CA THR A 517 23.19 -26.62 -13.02
C THR A 517 24.26 -25.60 -12.61
N ALA A 518 24.50 -24.54 -13.40
CA ALA A 518 25.41 -23.46 -13.00
C ALA A 518 24.96 -22.79 -11.69
N TRP A 519 23.65 -22.69 -11.49
CA TRP A 519 23.07 -22.08 -10.30
C TRP A 519 23.06 -23.03 -9.09
N GLU A 520 22.77 -24.32 -9.27
CA GLU A 520 22.91 -25.33 -8.19
C GLU A 520 24.36 -25.47 -7.70
N LEU A 521 25.34 -25.30 -8.60
CA LEU A 521 26.77 -25.32 -8.28
C LEU A 521 27.26 -24.06 -7.57
N PHE A 522 26.60 -22.91 -7.77
CA PHE A 522 26.89 -21.65 -7.05
C PHE A 522 26.69 -21.77 -5.52
N PHE A 523 25.85 -22.72 -5.07
CA PHE A 523 25.55 -22.92 -3.64
C PHE A 523 26.25 -24.13 -3.01
N GLN A 524 27.07 -24.87 -3.76
CA GLN A 524 27.92 -25.91 -3.19
C GLN A 524 29.19 -25.29 -2.59
N PRO A 525 29.71 -25.79 -1.45
CA PRO A 525 31.00 -25.36 -0.94
C PRO A 525 32.13 -25.76 -1.91
N ASN A 526 33.05 -24.84 -2.20
CA ASN A 526 34.28 -25.04 -2.99
C ASN A 526 34.10 -25.30 -4.51
N SER A 527 33.08 -24.71 -5.13
CA SER A 527 32.84 -24.83 -6.59
C SER A 527 32.95 -23.50 -7.31
N THR A 528 33.75 -23.48 -8.37
CA THR A 528 33.97 -22.31 -9.23
C THR A 528 33.19 -22.49 -10.52
N VAL A 529 32.37 -21.50 -10.88
CA VAL A 529 31.51 -21.57 -12.07
C VAL A 529 32.04 -20.62 -13.14
N ARG A 530 32.36 -21.17 -14.32
CA ARG A 530 32.75 -20.40 -15.51
C ARG A 530 31.53 -20.21 -16.41
N VAL A 531 31.08 -18.97 -16.58
CA VAL A 531 29.95 -18.63 -17.46
C VAL A 531 30.49 -17.88 -18.68
N VAL A 532 30.18 -18.39 -19.87
CA VAL A 532 30.57 -17.80 -21.16
C VAL A 532 29.32 -17.24 -21.83
N LEU A 533 29.21 -15.92 -21.96
CA LEU A 533 28.09 -15.29 -22.66
C LEU A 533 28.54 -14.75 -24.02
N PRO A 534 27.72 -14.91 -25.09
CA PRO A 534 28.03 -14.30 -26.38
C PRO A 534 27.86 -12.77 -26.30
N SER A 535 28.85 -12.04 -26.83
CA SER A 535 28.73 -10.59 -27.06
C SER A 535 27.83 -10.34 -28.26
N PHE A 536 26.76 -9.56 -28.10
CA PHE A 536 25.97 -9.04 -29.22
C PHE A 536 26.39 -7.59 -29.48
N ARG A 537 27.08 -7.36 -30.61
CA ARG A 537 27.19 -6.02 -31.20
C ARG A 537 26.05 -5.84 -32.20
N ASP A 538 25.38 -4.70 -32.10
CA ASP A 538 24.45 -4.24 -33.13
C ASP A 538 25.22 -4.04 -34.45
N HIS A 539 24.82 -4.76 -35.49
CA HIS A 539 25.26 -4.49 -36.85
C HIS A 539 24.05 -4.26 -37.76
N GLU A 540 23.93 -3.01 -38.22
CA GLU A 540 23.17 -2.66 -39.40
C GLU A 540 23.70 -3.43 -40.63
N ASN A 541 22.78 -4.07 -41.35
CA ASN A 541 22.83 -4.55 -42.73
C ASN A 541 24.19 -4.54 -43.45
N THR A 542 24.89 -5.67 -43.47
CA THR A 542 25.60 -6.19 -44.66
C THR A 542 25.95 -7.68 -44.50
N VAL A 543 26.06 -8.37 -45.64
CA VAL A 543 26.15 -9.84 -45.88
C VAL A 543 27.28 -10.53 -45.09
N PRO A 544 27.14 -11.81 -44.67
CA PRO A 544 28.03 -12.41 -43.68
C PRO A 544 29.33 -12.92 -44.31
N GLU A 545 30.45 -12.29 -43.96
CA GLU A 545 31.75 -12.98 -43.88
C GLU A 545 31.99 -13.42 -42.43
N GLN A 546 32.54 -14.61 -42.31
CA GLN A 546 32.67 -15.39 -41.08
C GLN A 546 33.80 -14.81 -40.21
N SER A 547 33.52 -13.74 -39.46
CA SER A 547 34.47 -13.16 -38.50
C SER A 547 34.29 -13.74 -37.09
N ASP A 548 35.42 -13.91 -36.40
CA ASP A 548 35.53 -14.31 -35.00
C ASP A 548 34.51 -13.60 -34.11
N ARG A 549 33.82 -14.38 -33.27
CA ARG A 549 32.86 -13.87 -32.30
C ARG A 549 33.58 -13.59 -30.99
N ASP A 550 33.46 -12.36 -30.50
CA ASP A 550 33.91 -12.00 -29.17
C ASP A 550 33.02 -12.66 -28.10
N TYR A 551 33.64 -13.38 -27.16
CA TYR A 551 32.99 -13.93 -25.98
C TYR A 551 33.43 -13.16 -24.75
N VAL A 552 32.50 -12.85 -23.85
CA VAL A 552 32.81 -12.28 -22.54
C VAL A 552 32.84 -13.42 -21.51
N TYR A 553 33.97 -13.56 -20.81
CA TYR A 553 34.19 -14.61 -19.83
C TYR A 553 34.01 -14.06 -18.41
N TRP A 554 33.19 -14.72 -17.59
CA TRP A 554 33.06 -14.42 -16.17
C TRP A 554 33.53 -15.62 -15.35
N TRP A 555 34.37 -15.34 -14.35
CA TRP A 555 34.82 -16.31 -13.36
C TRP A 555 34.20 -15.93 -12.02
N ILE A 556 33.43 -16.83 -11.42
CA ILE A 556 32.84 -16.60 -10.11
C ILE A 556 33.25 -17.77 -9.21
N ASN A 557 33.91 -17.42 -8.10
CA ASN A 557 34.50 -18.37 -7.14
C ASN A 557 33.65 -18.48 -5.88
#